data_AF-A0A1R1DFE5-F1
#
_entry.id   AF-A0A1R1DFE5-F1
#
_cell.length_a   1.000
_cell.length_b   1.000
_cell.length_c   1.000
_cell.angle_alpha   90.00
_cell.angle_beta   90.00
_cell.angle_gamma   90.00
#
_symmetry.space_group_name_H-M   'P 1'
#
loop_
_entity.id
_entity.type
_entity.pdbx_description
1 polymer ?
#
loop_
_entity_poly.entity_id
_entity_poly.type
_entity_poly.pdbx_seq_one_letter_code
_entity_poly.pdbx_strand_id
1 'polypeptide(L)'
;MAERPLILFKKFEEATKAKRSGRGSKFSQPSIEKQMSKLSPRFKQLQAALDKKNIAVQNSPSGINPDSALVLETVGTVDSFYSVIKNIKELELVLDITIDGIPIDEDFYLIDDDGNFKEGDLSGKLYCVMTNKTALNQLISLWKQYAQNPKIKFDLGLNGVKELFNQLKEIRYWNAQDRIDETRVVDYWKENLELNGEKEVNFEIELFFRNTIQHRINSYSIVSEAINNMGGRVLSQCTIPEIMYHALLVTLPRKQIESLVNNYEQVALTRVDDIMFFRPVGQIAFPFHLPDTDQETIPMIPHKTPEITSIA
;
A
#
# COMPACT_ATOMS: atom_id res chain seq x y z
N MET A 1 11.62 -28.57 24.03
CA MET A 1 11.42 -28.98 22.62
C MET A 1 10.96 -27.75 21.85
N ALA A 2 11.48 -27.49 20.65
CA ALA A 2 11.11 -26.31 19.88
C ALA A 2 9.72 -26.52 19.25
N GLU A 3 8.76 -25.67 19.62
CA GLU A 3 7.46 -25.59 18.97
C GLU A 3 7.67 -25.11 17.53
N ARG A 4 7.18 -25.88 16.55
CA ARG A 4 7.30 -25.54 15.13
C ARG A 4 5.92 -25.23 14.56
N PRO A 5 5.76 -24.13 13.81
CA PRO A 5 4.50 -23.82 13.17
C PRO A 5 4.13 -24.89 12.15
N LEU A 6 2.89 -25.37 12.18
CA LEU A 6 2.34 -26.25 11.15
C LEU A 6 1.88 -25.41 9.96
N ILE A 7 2.58 -25.54 8.82
CA ILE A 7 2.17 -24.91 7.56
C ILE A 7 1.48 -25.98 6.71
N LEU A 8 0.15 -25.90 6.62
CA LEU A 8 -0.64 -26.77 5.76
C LEU A 8 -0.67 -26.20 4.34
N PHE A 9 0.20 -26.72 3.48
CA PHE A 9 0.10 -26.45 2.06
C PHE A 9 -1.07 -27.25 1.47
N LYS A 10 -1.89 -26.60 0.65
CA LYS A 10 -2.81 -27.33 -0.24
C LYS A 10 -1.97 -28.22 -1.18
N LYS A 11 -2.55 -29.32 -1.65
CA LYS A 11 -1.93 -30.10 -2.73
C LYS A 11 -1.62 -29.17 -3.90
N PHE A 12 -0.41 -29.29 -4.43
CA PHE A 12 0.01 -28.56 -5.62
C PHE A 12 -1.01 -28.77 -6.75
N GLU A 13 -1.50 -27.68 -7.32
CA GLU A 13 -2.27 -27.68 -8.56
C GLU A 13 -1.43 -27.01 -9.64
N GLU A 14 -1.28 -27.70 -10.76
CA GLU A 14 -0.52 -27.20 -11.90
C GLU A 14 -1.37 -26.14 -12.62
N ALA A 15 -1.06 -24.86 -12.39
CA ALA A 15 -1.74 -23.77 -13.04
C ALA A 15 -1.35 -23.71 -14.52
N THR A 16 -2.34 -23.65 -15.41
CA THR A 16 -2.08 -23.39 -16.84
C THR A 16 -1.52 -21.99 -17.00
N LYS A 17 -0.44 -21.86 -17.77
CA LYS A 17 0.22 -20.58 -18.04
C LYS A 17 -0.79 -19.63 -18.69
N ALA A 18 -1.19 -18.58 -17.97
CA ALA A 18 -2.06 -17.55 -18.51
C ALA A 18 -1.43 -16.96 -19.78
N LYS A 19 -2.19 -16.90 -20.87
CA LYS A 19 -1.77 -16.21 -22.09
C LYS A 19 -1.69 -14.72 -21.77
N ARG A 20 -0.48 -14.18 -21.59
CA ARG A 20 -0.26 -12.73 -21.58
C ARG A 20 -0.60 -12.20 -22.98
N SER A 21 -1.66 -11.41 -23.10
CA SER A 21 -1.91 -10.64 -24.31
C SER A 21 -0.75 -9.67 -24.50
N GLY A 22 -0.04 -9.80 -25.62
CA GLY A 22 1.24 -9.11 -25.89
C GLY A 22 1.13 -7.61 -26.19
N ARG A 23 0.02 -6.96 -25.84
CA ARG A 23 -0.20 -5.53 -26.04
C ARG A 23 -1.18 -5.05 -24.98
N GLY A 24 -0.82 -4.00 -24.25
CA GLY A 24 -1.75 -3.34 -23.33
C GLY A 24 -3.01 -2.95 -24.08
N SER A 25 -4.18 -3.16 -23.49
CA SER A 25 -5.45 -2.78 -24.10
C SER A 25 -5.44 -1.27 -24.36
N LYS A 26 -5.90 -0.84 -25.55
CA LYS A 26 -6.12 0.58 -25.82
C LYS A 26 -7.35 1.03 -25.02
N PHE A 27 -7.29 2.25 -24.49
CA PHE A 27 -8.39 2.85 -23.76
C PHE A 27 -8.53 4.33 -24.14
N SER A 28 -9.76 4.81 -24.07
CA SER A 28 -10.06 6.23 -24.16
C SER A 28 -9.57 6.95 -22.90
N GLN A 29 -9.16 8.19 -23.07
CA GLN A 29 -8.74 9.09 -21.98
C GLN A 29 -9.55 10.39 -22.04
N PRO A 30 -9.83 11.01 -20.89
CA PRO A 30 -10.49 12.31 -20.85
C PRO A 30 -9.68 13.40 -21.55
N SER A 31 -10.37 14.42 -22.07
CA SER A 31 -9.72 15.64 -22.52
C SER A 31 -9.07 16.36 -21.33
N ILE A 32 -8.08 17.21 -21.61
CA ILE A 32 -7.37 17.96 -20.56
C ILE A 32 -8.33 18.86 -19.78
N GLU A 33 -9.32 19.48 -20.45
CA GLU A 33 -10.34 20.30 -19.82
C GLU A 33 -11.23 19.51 -18.85
N LYS A 34 -11.58 18.26 -19.21
CA LYS A 34 -12.30 17.35 -18.31
C LYS A 34 -11.44 16.94 -17.13
N GLN A 35 -10.17 16.55 -17.36
CA GLN A 35 -9.24 16.24 -16.27
C GLN A 35 -9.01 17.42 -15.34
N MET A 36 -8.93 18.64 -15.87
CA MET A 36 -8.89 19.87 -15.09
C MET A 36 -10.08 19.97 -14.14
N SER A 37 -11.28 19.78 -14.66
CA SER A 37 -12.52 19.85 -13.87
C SER A 37 -12.55 18.76 -12.78
N LYS A 38 -12.04 17.56 -13.06
CA LYS A 38 -12.03 16.41 -12.15
C LYS A 38 -10.95 16.51 -11.06
N LEU A 39 -9.71 16.81 -11.44
CA LEU A 39 -8.55 16.73 -10.54
C LEU A 39 -8.32 18.01 -9.74
N SER A 40 -8.70 19.18 -10.27
CA SER A 40 -8.45 20.46 -9.57
C SER A 40 -9.10 20.54 -8.18
N PRO A 41 -10.36 20.10 -7.98
CA PRO A 41 -10.96 20.03 -6.64
C PRO A 41 -10.19 19.07 -5.70
N ARG A 42 -9.73 17.93 -6.21
CA ARG A 42 -8.97 16.94 -5.43
C ARG A 42 -7.63 17.50 -4.97
N PHE A 43 -6.88 18.14 -5.87
CA PHE A 43 -5.63 18.81 -5.48
C PHE A 43 -5.84 19.93 -4.45
N LYS A 44 -6.93 20.70 -4.56
CA LYS A 44 -7.28 21.72 -3.54
C LYS A 44 -7.57 21.08 -2.17
N GLN A 45 -8.30 19.97 -2.14
CA GLN A 45 -8.57 19.23 -0.89
C GLN A 45 -7.29 18.68 -0.28
N LEU A 46 -6.42 18.08 -1.09
CA LEU A 46 -5.12 17.56 -0.64
C LEU A 46 -4.27 18.67 -0.01
N GLN A 47 -4.18 19.82 -0.67
CA GLN A 47 -3.46 20.99 -0.19
C GLN A 47 -4.02 21.47 1.15
N ALA A 48 -5.34 21.68 1.24
CA ALA A 48 -5.99 22.21 2.43
C ALA A 48 -5.81 21.29 3.65
N ALA A 49 -5.88 19.98 3.45
CA ALA A 49 -5.66 19.00 4.51
C ALA A 49 -4.21 19.04 5.03
N LEU A 50 -3.22 19.18 4.14
CA LEU A 50 -1.81 19.25 4.54
C LEU A 50 -1.46 20.57 5.22
N ASP A 51 -2.06 21.68 4.77
CA ASP A 51 -1.92 22.98 5.43
C ASP A 51 -2.49 22.94 6.86
N LYS A 52 -3.65 22.29 7.04
CA LYS A 52 -4.25 22.09 8.37
C LYS A 52 -3.32 21.28 9.30
N LYS A 53 -2.69 20.21 8.79
CA LYS A 53 -1.72 19.41 9.57
C LYS A 53 -0.49 20.22 9.95
N ASN A 54 0.04 21.03 9.03
CA ASN A 54 1.19 21.89 9.30
C ASN A 54 0.93 22.91 10.41
N ILE A 55 -0.26 23.50 10.46
CA ILE A 55 -0.65 24.41 11.54
C ILE A 55 -0.66 23.67 12.89
N ALA A 56 -1.17 22.44 12.93
CA ALA A 56 -1.17 21.64 14.15
C ALA A 56 0.26 21.31 14.63
N VAL A 57 1.17 20.98 13.69
CA VAL A 57 2.57 20.67 13.98
C VAL A 57 3.37 21.88 14.45
N GLN A 58 3.13 23.08 13.89
CA GLN A 58 3.79 24.30 14.35
C GLN A 58 3.50 24.62 15.83
N ASN A 59 2.37 24.12 16.34
CA ASN A 59 1.99 24.24 17.75
C ASN A 59 2.51 23.07 18.61
N SER A 60 3.23 22.10 18.03
CA SER A 60 3.82 20.95 18.71
C SER A 60 5.32 21.16 18.96
N PRO A 61 5.86 20.82 20.16
CA PRO A 61 7.27 21.02 20.50
C PRO A 61 8.27 20.32 19.58
N SER A 62 7.84 19.29 18.83
CA SER A 62 8.71 18.49 17.95
C SER A 62 8.97 19.13 16.59
N GLY A 63 8.09 20.01 16.08
CA GLY A 63 8.30 20.78 14.85
C GLY A 63 8.51 19.97 13.55
N ILE A 64 8.24 18.65 13.55
CA ILE A 64 8.47 17.77 12.39
C ILE A 64 7.33 17.93 11.39
N ASN A 65 7.64 18.45 10.19
CA ASN A 65 6.70 18.57 9.08
C ASN A 65 6.05 17.20 8.77
N PRO A 66 4.71 17.08 8.78
CA PRO A 66 4.07 15.79 8.66
C PRO A 66 4.17 15.29 7.21
N ASP A 67 4.81 14.13 7.04
CA ASP A 67 4.70 13.37 5.81
C ASP A 67 3.31 12.72 5.72
N SER A 68 2.84 12.44 4.52
CA SER A 68 1.56 11.74 4.28
C SER A 68 1.70 10.80 3.10
N ALA A 69 1.01 9.66 3.17
CA ALA A 69 0.91 8.72 2.07
C ALA A 69 -0.17 9.16 1.08
N LEU A 70 0.22 9.28 -0.20
CA LEU A 70 -0.61 9.75 -1.30
C LEU A 70 -0.83 8.60 -2.29
N VAL A 71 -2.09 8.29 -2.56
CA VAL A 71 -2.54 7.31 -3.54
C VAL A 71 -2.71 7.99 -4.90
N LEU A 72 -2.14 7.38 -5.93
CA LEU A 72 -2.38 7.72 -7.33
C LEU A 72 -2.89 6.47 -8.04
N GLU A 73 -4.17 6.48 -8.41
CA GLU A 73 -4.79 5.43 -9.20
C GLU A 73 -4.79 5.83 -10.67
N THR A 74 -4.21 4.98 -11.52
CA THR A 74 -4.08 5.22 -12.97
C THR A 74 -4.74 4.10 -13.75
N VAL A 75 -5.38 4.45 -14.87
CA VAL A 75 -5.82 3.48 -15.89
C VAL A 75 -4.66 3.23 -16.84
N GLY A 76 -4.34 1.95 -17.05
CA GLY A 76 -3.15 1.54 -17.78
C GLY A 76 -1.87 1.65 -16.94
N THR A 77 -0.73 1.51 -17.62
CA THR A 77 0.59 1.71 -17.01
C THR A 77 1.17 3.03 -17.51
N VAL A 78 1.71 3.81 -16.60
CA VAL A 78 2.49 5.02 -16.89
C VAL A 78 3.96 4.63 -16.90
N ASP A 79 4.52 4.33 -18.07
CA ASP A 79 5.91 3.85 -18.20
C ASP A 79 6.92 4.83 -17.61
N SER A 80 6.59 6.12 -17.67
CA SER A 80 7.42 7.21 -17.18
C SER A 80 7.30 7.49 -15.68
N PHE A 81 6.43 6.77 -14.95
CA PHE A 81 6.08 7.07 -13.55
C PHE A 81 7.30 7.11 -12.63
N TYR A 82 8.13 6.06 -12.65
CA TYR A 82 9.33 5.96 -11.81
C TYR A 82 10.32 7.10 -12.08
N SER A 83 10.46 7.53 -13.34
CA SER A 83 11.26 8.70 -13.69
C SER A 83 10.67 9.98 -13.09
N VAL A 84 9.35 10.16 -13.19
CA VAL A 84 8.68 11.35 -12.65
C VAL A 84 8.87 11.44 -11.14
N ILE A 85 8.56 10.37 -10.41
CA ILE A 85 8.64 10.35 -8.94
C ILE A 85 10.07 10.64 -8.47
N LYS A 86 11.08 10.03 -9.11
CA LYS A 86 12.50 10.25 -8.77
C LYS A 86 12.94 11.72 -8.95
N ASN A 87 12.29 12.48 -9.83
CA ASN A 87 12.65 13.88 -10.11
C ASN A 87 11.80 14.90 -9.35
N ILE A 88 10.78 14.47 -8.60
CA ILE A 88 10.07 15.33 -7.65
C ILE A 88 10.77 15.17 -6.30
N LYS A 89 11.35 16.27 -5.80
CA LYS A 89 12.12 16.22 -4.55
C LYS A 89 11.19 15.87 -3.39
N GLU A 90 11.65 15.00 -2.48
CA GLU A 90 10.90 14.57 -1.29
C GLU A 90 9.62 13.77 -1.58
N LEU A 91 9.47 13.27 -2.81
CA LEU A 91 8.44 12.29 -3.16
C LEU A 91 9.06 10.90 -3.23
N GLU A 92 8.59 9.99 -2.38
CA GLU A 92 9.18 8.65 -2.22
C GLU A 92 8.15 7.58 -2.55
N LEU A 93 8.44 6.72 -3.52
CA LEU A 93 7.57 5.57 -3.84
C LEU A 93 7.66 4.53 -2.72
N VAL A 94 6.50 4.11 -2.21
CA VAL A 94 6.40 3.09 -1.15
C VAL A 94 5.53 1.89 -1.54
N LEU A 95 4.67 2.03 -2.56
CA LEU A 95 3.84 0.93 -3.06
C LEU A 95 3.57 1.10 -4.56
N ASP A 96 3.63 -0.01 -5.31
CA ASP A 96 3.11 -0.15 -6.68
C ASP A 96 2.36 -1.48 -6.75
N ILE A 97 1.06 -1.43 -7.01
CA ILE A 97 0.21 -2.60 -7.20
C ILE A 97 -0.48 -2.50 -8.56
N THR A 98 -0.51 -3.62 -9.28
CA THR A 98 -1.36 -3.74 -10.47
C THR A 98 -2.78 -4.05 -10.02
N ILE A 99 -3.73 -3.27 -10.53
CA ILE A 99 -5.15 -3.43 -10.24
C ILE A 99 -5.87 -3.84 -11.52
N ASP A 100 -6.72 -4.84 -11.41
CA ASP A 100 -7.60 -5.31 -12.50
C ASP A 100 -9.05 -5.04 -12.11
N GLY A 101 -9.97 -5.10 -13.08
CA GLY A 101 -11.40 -4.92 -12.79
C GLY A 101 -11.79 -3.47 -12.50
N ILE A 102 -11.01 -2.48 -12.96
CA ILE A 102 -11.37 -1.07 -12.83
C ILE A 102 -12.64 -0.83 -13.68
N PRO A 103 -13.75 -0.35 -13.08
CA PRO A 103 -14.97 -0.08 -13.83
C PRO A 103 -14.73 1.00 -14.89
N ILE A 104 -15.29 0.76 -16.08
CA ILE A 104 -15.36 1.77 -17.13
C ILE A 104 -16.24 2.94 -16.70
N ASP A 105 -15.94 4.13 -17.22
CA ASP A 105 -16.73 5.35 -17.04
C ASP A 105 -16.79 6.17 -18.34
N GLU A 106 -17.39 7.35 -18.29
CA GLU A 106 -17.55 8.23 -19.46
C GLU A 106 -16.22 8.67 -20.09
N ASP A 107 -15.14 8.66 -19.31
CA ASP A 107 -13.84 9.17 -19.70
C ASP A 107 -12.84 8.04 -20.00
N PHE A 108 -12.91 6.96 -19.22
CA PHE A 108 -12.06 5.79 -19.32
C PHE A 108 -12.88 4.56 -19.70
N TYR A 109 -12.68 4.07 -20.92
CA TYR A 109 -13.29 2.84 -21.43
C TYR A 109 -12.36 2.19 -22.47
N LEU A 110 -12.50 0.89 -22.67
CA LEU A 110 -11.70 0.17 -23.65
C LEU A 110 -12.10 0.57 -25.07
N ILE A 111 -11.11 0.66 -25.95
CA ILE A 111 -11.31 0.87 -27.38
C ILE A 111 -10.60 -0.21 -28.19
N ASP A 112 -11.16 -0.55 -29.35
CA ASP A 112 -10.51 -1.42 -30.32
C ASP A 112 -9.40 -0.69 -31.12
N ASP A 113 -8.82 -1.37 -32.10
CA ASP A 113 -7.77 -0.78 -32.92
C ASP A 113 -8.26 0.35 -33.83
N ASP A 114 -9.56 0.36 -34.15
CA ASP A 114 -10.26 1.34 -34.98
C ASP A 114 -10.81 2.52 -34.16
N GLY A 115 -10.69 2.45 -32.82
CA GLY A 115 -11.13 3.50 -31.89
C GLY A 115 -12.59 3.37 -31.44
N ASN A 116 -13.27 2.27 -31.75
CA ASN A 116 -14.64 2.03 -31.30
C ASN A 116 -14.66 1.48 -29.87
N PHE A 117 -15.76 1.73 -29.17
CA PHE A 117 -15.99 1.19 -27.83
C PHE A 117 -15.86 -0.34 -27.83
N LYS A 118 -15.18 -0.86 -26.81
CA LYS A 118 -15.02 -2.27 -26.54
C LYS A 118 -15.48 -2.57 -25.12
N GLU A 119 -16.27 -3.63 -24.95
CA GLU A 119 -16.67 -4.09 -23.63
C GLU A 119 -15.50 -4.76 -22.87
N GLY A 120 -15.52 -4.61 -21.56
CA GLY A 120 -14.56 -5.23 -20.63
C GLY A 120 -14.06 -4.24 -19.59
N ASP A 121 -13.47 -4.79 -18.54
CA ASP A 121 -12.90 -4.00 -17.46
C ASP A 121 -11.53 -3.44 -17.81
N LEU A 122 -11.21 -2.31 -17.19
CA LEU A 122 -9.89 -1.70 -17.30
C LEU A 122 -8.92 -2.33 -16.30
N SER A 123 -7.65 -2.31 -16.66
CA SER A 123 -6.53 -2.61 -15.75
C SER A 123 -5.72 -1.34 -15.54
N GLY A 124 -5.01 -1.25 -14.43
CA GLY A 124 -4.26 -0.07 -14.08
C GLY A 124 -3.25 -0.28 -12.98
N LYS A 125 -2.80 0.83 -12.39
CA LYS A 125 -1.84 0.85 -11.31
C LYS A 125 -2.33 1.69 -10.15
N LEU A 126 -2.20 1.15 -8.94
CA LEU A 126 -2.30 1.89 -7.70
C LEU A 126 -0.89 2.14 -7.18
N TYR A 127 -0.47 3.40 -7.21
CA TYR A 127 0.78 3.83 -6.62
C TYR A 127 0.52 4.49 -5.28
N CYS A 128 1.38 4.21 -4.29
CA CYS A 128 1.43 4.99 -3.06
C CYS A 128 2.80 5.64 -2.92
N VAL A 129 2.81 6.94 -2.68
CA VAL A 129 4.03 7.73 -2.47
C VAL A 129 3.96 8.49 -1.16
N MET A 130 5.05 8.53 -0.40
CA MET A 130 5.20 9.45 0.71
C MET A 130 5.47 10.85 0.15
N THR A 131 4.72 11.82 0.65
CA THR A 131 4.80 13.22 0.25
C THR A 131 4.78 14.13 1.47
N ASN A 132 5.26 15.34 1.29
CA ASN A 132 5.18 16.43 2.25
C ASN A 132 4.65 17.69 1.55
N LYS A 133 4.60 18.83 2.27
CA LYS A 133 4.10 20.09 1.70
C LYS A 133 4.88 20.54 0.47
N THR A 134 6.19 20.40 0.48
CA THR A 134 7.06 20.81 -0.63
C THR A 134 6.79 19.95 -1.86
N ALA A 135 6.81 18.62 -1.71
CA ALA A 135 6.62 17.67 -2.80
C ALA A 135 5.22 17.77 -3.41
N LEU A 136 4.18 17.88 -2.57
CA LEU A 136 2.80 18.06 -3.04
C LEU A 136 2.63 19.38 -3.81
N ASN A 137 3.20 20.49 -3.31
CA ASN A 137 3.17 21.77 -4.01
C ASN A 137 3.85 21.68 -5.38
N GLN A 138 4.97 20.96 -5.48
CA GLN A 138 5.67 20.74 -6.74
C GLN A 138 4.79 19.95 -7.72
N LEU A 139 4.17 18.84 -7.28
CA LEU A 139 3.24 18.04 -8.10
C LEU A 139 2.06 18.89 -8.60
N ILE A 140 1.46 19.69 -7.73
CA ILE A 140 0.35 20.60 -8.08
C ILE A 140 0.80 21.69 -9.05
N SER A 141 2.02 22.21 -8.90
CA SER A 141 2.60 23.18 -9.83
C SER A 141 2.76 22.59 -11.24
N LEU A 142 3.29 21.37 -11.34
CA LEU A 142 3.40 20.64 -12.61
C LEU A 142 2.03 20.45 -13.25
N TRP A 143 1.03 20.06 -12.46
CA TRP A 143 -0.34 19.92 -12.93
C TRP A 143 -0.90 21.23 -13.49
N LYS A 144 -0.80 22.34 -12.74
CA LYS A 144 -1.30 23.66 -13.16
C LYS A 144 -0.64 24.13 -14.46
N GLN A 145 0.66 23.95 -14.59
CA GLN A 145 1.40 24.33 -15.80
C GLN A 145 0.98 23.50 -17.01
N TYR A 146 0.82 22.19 -16.85
CA TYR A 146 0.36 21.30 -17.93
C TYR A 146 -1.09 21.59 -18.33
N ALA A 147 -1.97 21.79 -17.36
CA ALA A 147 -3.36 22.17 -17.55
C ALA A 147 -3.52 23.48 -18.36
N GLN A 148 -2.67 24.48 -18.10
CA GLN A 148 -2.68 25.75 -18.82
C GLN A 148 -2.05 25.65 -20.22
N ASN A 149 -1.00 24.84 -20.37
CA ASN A 149 -0.29 24.67 -21.62
C ASN A 149 0.08 23.19 -21.84
N PRO A 150 -0.77 22.42 -22.54
CA PRO A 150 -0.50 21.00 -22.84
C PRO A 150 0.82 20.76 -23.59
N LYS A 151 1.30 21.78 -24.32
CA LYS A 151 2.54 21.74 -25.11
C LYS A 151 3.79 22.14 -24.31
N ILE A 152 3.66 22.49 -23.03
CA ILE A 152 4.80 22.87 -22.17
C ILE A 152 5.88 21.78 -22.17
N LYS A 153 7.15 22.16 -22.14
CA LYS A 153 8.25 21.20 -21.92
C LYS A 153 8.74 21.37 -20.49
N PHE A 154 8.72 20.28 -19.73
CA PHE A 154 9.33 20.23 -18.41
C PHE A 154 10.81 19.86 -18.53
N ASP A 155 11.54 20.05 -17.43
CA ASP A 155 12.93 19.62 -17.29
C ASP A 155 13.07 18.10 -17.51
N LEU A 156 14.32 17.69 -17.74
CA LEU A 156 14.64 16.28 -17.98
C LEU A 156 14.08 15.39 -16.86
N GLY A 157 13.42 14.30 -17.24
CA GLY A 157 12.83 13.34 -16.30
C GLY A 157 11.42 13.68 -15.79
N LEU A 158 10.95 14.92 -15.98
CA LEU A 158 9.61 15.36 -15.54
C LEU A 158 8.55 15.37 -16.65
N ASN A 159 8.93 15.29 -17.94
CA ASN A 159 7.94 15.29 -19.03
C ASN A 159 6.93 14.13 -18.98
N GLY A 160 7.28 13.03 -18.32
CA GLY A 160 6.36 11.90 -18.08
C GLY A 160 5.15 12.24 -17.21
N VAL A 161 5.20 13.34 -16.45
CA VAL A 161 4.10 13.74 -15.56
C VAL A 161 2.80 14.00 -16.33
N LYS A 162 2.90 14.34 -17.62
CA LYS A 162 1.76 14.55 -18.50
C LYS A 162 0.97 13.27 -18.72
N GLU A 163 1.68 12.17 -18.98
CA GLU A 163 1.08 10.84 -19.14
C GLU A 163 0.41 10.41 -17.85
N LEU A 164 1.11 10.58 -16.72
CA LEU A 164 0.54 10.36 -15.39
C LEU A 164 -0.78 11.12 -15.23
N PHE A 165 -0.82 12.43 -15.49
CA PHE A 165 -2.05 13.21 -15.31
C PHE A 165 -3.18 12.82 -16.27
N ASN A 166 -2.87 12.44 -17.51
CA ASN A 166 -3.89 11.99 -18.46
C ASN A 166 -4.52 10.66 -18.01
N GLN A 167 -3.70 9.74 -17.48
CA GLN A 167 -4.12 8.42 -17.02
C GLN A 167 -4.62 8.39 -15.58
N LEU A 168 -4.47 9.48 -14.81
CA LEU A 168 -4.87 9.57 -13.41
C LEU A 168 -6.40 9.52 -13.28
N LYS A 169 -6.92 8.45 -12.70
CA LYS A 169 -8.34 8.26 -12.41
C LYS A 169 -8.70 8.87 -11.07
N GLU A 170 -7.86 8.67 -10.06
CA GLU A 170 -8.06 9.22 -8.72
C GLU A 170 -6.72 9.58 -8.04
N ILE A 171 -6.79 10.61 -7.19
CA ILE A 171 -5.71 11.00 -6.28
C ILE A 171 -6.30 11.37 -4.92
N ARG A 172 -5.79 10.76 -3.86
CA ARG A 172 -6.28 10.95 -2.48
C ARG A 172 -5.21 10.56 -1.46
N TYR A 173 -5.35 10.96 -0.20
CA TYR A 173 -4.52 10.41 0.86
C TYR A 173 -4.89 8.95 1.16
N TRP A 174 -3.91 8.18 1.60
CA TRP A 174 -4.12 6.88 2.23
C TRP A 174 -4.96 7.08 3.50
N ASN A 175 -6.12 6.45 3.57
CA ASN A 175 -7.14 6.67 4.60
C ASN A 175 -7.28 5.47 5.55
N ALA A 176 -8.13 5.60 6.56
CA ALA A 176 -8.27 4.55 7.58
C ALA A 176 -8.80 3.23 6.98
N GLN A 177 -9.65 3.32 5.95
CA GLN A 177 -10.19 2.18 5.25
C GLN A 177 -9.09 1.38 4.55
N ASP A 178 -8.19 2.05 3.82
CA ASP A 178 -7.07 1.39 3.14
C ASP A 178 -6.17 0.59 4.11
N ARG A 179 -6.01 1.10 5.34
CA ARG A 179 -5.18 0.46 6.38
C ARG A 179 -5.80 -0.80 6.97
N ILE A 180 -7.11 -0.97 6.85
CA ILE A 180 -7.89 -1.97 7.59
C ILE A 180 -8.49 -3.03 6.67
N ASP A 181 -9.05 -2.62 5.53
CA ASP A 181 -9.86 -3.50 4.69
C ASP A 181 -9.03 -4.60 4.03
N GLU A 182 -7.81 -4.27 3.58
CA GLU A 182 -6.96 -5.18 2.79
C GLU A 182 -6.53 -6.43 3.56
N THR A 183 -6.34 -6.33 4.88
CA THR A 183 -5.73 -7.39 5.69
C THR A 183 -6.74 -8.25 6.43
N ARG A 184 -8.02 -7.89 6.37
CA ARG A 184 -9.12 -8.52 7.13
C ARG A 184 -8.88 -8.56 8.64
N VAL A 185 -8.12 -7.61 9.17
CA VAL A 185 -7.82 -7.53 10.61
C VAL A 185 -9.08 -7.37 11.47
N VAL A 186 -10.15 -6.78 10.93
CA VAL A 186 -11.43 -6.62 11.64
C VAL A 186 -12.06 -7.96 11.97
N ASP A 187 -12.00 -8.93 11.05
CA ASP A 187 -12.54 -10.28 11.28
C ASP A 187 -11.77 -10.93 12.44
N TYR A 188 -10.44 -10.84 12.41
CA TYR A 188 -9.58 -11.31 13.49
C TYR A 188 -9.90 -10.64 14.84
N TRP A 189 -10.11 -9.33 14.87
CA TRP A 189 -10.49 -8.63 16.09
C TRP A 189 -11.87 -9.06 16.60
N LYS A 190 -12.86 -9.23 15.71
CA LYS A 190 -14.19 -9.75 16.09
C LYS A 190 -14.09 -11.13 16.74
N GLU A 191 -13.33 -12.05 16.15
CA GLU A 191 -13.09 -13.39 16.71
C GLU A 191 -12.45 -13.31 18.11
N ASN A 192 -11.44 -12.45 18.30
CA ASN A 192 -10.84 -12.25 19.61
C ASN A 192 -11.82 -11.66 20.64
N LEU A 193 -12.77 -10.82 20.19
CA LEU A 193 -13.80 -10.27 21.05
C LEU A 193 -14.86 -11.31 21.46
N GLU A 194 -15.05 -12.39 20.73
CA GLU A 194 -15.95 -13.48 21.16
C GLU A 194 -15.39 -14.30 22.32
N LEU A 195 -14.07 -14.28 22.52
CA LEU A 195 -13.42 -14.98 23.63
C LEU A 195 -13.73 -14.26 24.97
N ASN A 196 -14.13 -15.03 25.98
CA ASN A 196 -14.43 -14.50 27.31
C ASN A 196 -13.16 -14.00 28.03
N GLY A 197 -13.24 -12.80 28.61
CA GLY A 197 -12.21 -12.19 29.47
C GLY A 197 -11.75 -10.80 29.03
N GLU A 198 -11.03 -10.10 29.92
CA GLU A 198 -10.45 -8.77 29.66
C GLU A 198 -9.05 -8.85 29.02
N LYS A 199 -8.81 -9.86 28.18
CA LYS A 199 -7.48 -10.06 27.60
C LYS A 199 -7.18 -8.96 26.60
N GLU A 200 -5.95 -8.46 26.66
CA GLU A 200 -5.39 -7.61 25.61
C GLU A 200 -5.26 -8.43 24.32
N VAL A 201 -5.44 -7.76 23.19
CA VAL A 201 -5.37 -8.40 21.87
C VAL A 201 -4.11 -7.93 21.17
N ASN A 202 -3.31 -8.89 20.72
CA ASN A 202 -2.10 -8.62 19.96
C ASN A 202 -2.46 -8.50 18.47
N PHE A 203 -1.78 -7.63 17.76
CA PHE A 203 -1.85 -7.54 16.31
C PHE A 203 -0.59 -6.83 15.80
N GLU A 204 -0.39 -6.86 14.50
CA GLU A 204 0.74 -6.20 13.85
C GLU A 204 0.30 -4.87 13.23
N ILE A 205 1.17 -3.87 13.30
CA ILE A 205 1.04 -2.61 12.56
C ILE A 205 2.22 -2.53 11.61
N GLU A 206 1.95 -2.63 10.32
CA GLU A 206 2.93 -2.40 9.26
C GLU A 206 2.99 -0.91 8.94
N LEU A 207 4.20 -0.37 8.94
CA LEU A 207 4.50 1.02 8.65
C LEU A 207 4.97 1.16 7.21
N PHE A 208 4.71 2.31 6.60
CA PHE A 208 5.36 2.64 5.34
C PHE A 208 6.88 2.65 5.54
N PHE A 209 7.59 1.75 4.86
CA PHE A 209 9.03 1.70 4.96
C PHE A 209 9.65 2.98 4.37
N ARG A 210 10.46 3.66 5.18
CA ARG A 210 11.15 4.89 4.78
C ARG A 210 12.62 4.61 4.52
N ASN A 211 13.19 5.17 3.46
CA ASN A 211 14.57 4.90 3.06
C ASN A 211 15.61 5.34 4.11
N THR A 212 15.37 6.45 4.81
CA THR A 212 16.31 6.94 5.84
C THR A 212 15.99 6.35 7.22
N ILE A 213 17.04 6.07 8.01
CA ILE A 213 16.90 5.61 9.40
C ILE A 213 16.13 6.62 10.24
N GLN A 214 16.37 7.93 10.06
CA GLN A 214 15.72 8.98 10.82
C GLN A 214 14.20 8.98 10.62
N HIS A 215 13.74 8.84 9.37
CA HIS A 215 12.31 8.72 9.09
C HIS A 215 11.72 7.47 9.76
N ARG A 216 12.39 6.32 9.71
CA ARG A 216 11.92 5.10 10.39
C ARG A 216 11.83 5.26 11.92
N ILE A 217 12.80 5.93 12.55
CA ILE A 217 12.77 6.24 13.99
C ILE A 217 11.60 7.17 14.34
N ASN A 218 11.33 8.16 13.48
CA ASN A 218 10.22 9.08 13.68
C ASN A 218 8.87 8.35 13.55
N SER A 219 8.69 7.54 12.51
CA SER A 219 7.49 6.72 12.31
C SER A 219 7.23 5.78 13.50
N TYR A 220 8.28 5.13 14.02
CA TYR A 220 8.18 4.32 15.24
C TYR A 220 7.69 5.16 16.43
N SER A 221 8.32 6.32 16.67
CA SER A 221 7.99 7.18 17.82
C SER A 221 6.54 7.65 17.78
N ILE A 222 6.08 8.12 16.61
CA ILE A 222 4.70 8.60 16.41
C ILE A 222 3.68 7.49 16.67
N VAL A 223 3.90 6.30 16.10
CA VAL A 223 2.97 5.18 16.24
C VAL A 223 3.00 4.62 17.67
N SER A 224 4.19 4.50 18.28
CA SER A 224 4.32 4.06 19.67
C SER A 224 3.61 5.01 20.63
N GLU A 225 3.71 6.32 20.41
CA GLU A 225 2.98 7.31 21.21
C GLU A 225 1.47 7.16 21.05
N ALA A 226 0.97 7.00 19.82
CA ALA A 226 -0.44 6.76 19.56
C ALA A 226 -0.97 5.48 20.24
N ILE A 227 -0.17 4.41 20.26
CA ILE A 227 -0.48 3.15 20.95
C ILE A 227 -0.53 3.35 22.47
N ASN A 228 0.48 4.01 23.04
CA ASN A 228 0.53 4.29 24.47
C ASN A 228 -0.65 5.16 24.94
N ASN A 229 -1.06 6.14 24.14
CA ASN A 229 -2.23 6.99 24.41
C ASN A 229 -3.55 6.21 24.44
N MET A 230 -3.60 5.04 23.81
CA MET A 230 -4.75 4.13 23.88
C MET A 230 -4.66 3.14 25.06
N GLY A 231 -3.61 3.22 25.88
CA GLY A 231 -3.35 2.29 26.98
C GLY A 231 -2.74 0.96 26.53
N GLY A 232 -2.23 0.90 25.29
CA GLY A 232 -1.49 -0.25 24.78
C GLY A 232 0.02 -0.14 24.96
N ARG A 233 0.74 -1.06 24.32
CA ARG A 233 2.20 -1.03 24.24
C ARG A 233 2.71 -1.73 22.97
N VAL A 234 3.90 -1.34 22.56
CA VAL A 234 4.67 -2.06 21.53
C VAL A 234 5.38 -3.23 22.20
N LEU A 235 5.18 -4.45 21.70
CA LEU A 235 5.80 -5.68 22.19
C LEU A 235 7.14 -5.95 21.51
N SER A 236 7.21 -5.70 20.20
CA SER A 236 8.44 -5.81 19.42
C SER A 236 8.39 -4.96 18.16
N GLN A 237 9.55 -4.72 17.55
CA GLN A 237 9.71 -4.06 16.26
C GLN A 237 10.52 -4.96 15.33
N CYS A 238 10.17 -4.96 14.06
CA CYS A 238 10.93 -5.61 13.00
C CYS A 238 11.24 -4.61 11.88
N THR A 239 12.44 -4.69 11.32
CA THR A 239 12.83 -3.92 10.14
C THR A 239 13.72 -4.79 9.27
N ILE A 240 13.29 -5.02 8.03
CA ILE A 240 14.00 -5.85 7.04
C ILE A 240 14.12 -5.01 5.76
N PRO A 241 15.23 -4.25 5.60
CA PRO A 241 15.42 -3.33 4.47
C PRO A 241 15.36 -3.99 3.10
N GLU A 242 15.79 -5.24 2.98
CA GLU A 242 15.88 -6.01 1.74
C GLU A 242 14.52 -6.21 1.07
N ILE A 243 13.47 -6.26 1.89
CA ILE A 243 12.08 -6.40 1.44
C ILE A 243 11.23 -5.18 1.81
N MET A 244 11.89 -4.06 2.18
CA MET A 244 11.23 -2.81 2.57
C MET A 244 10.14 -3.03 3.63
N TYR A 245 10.42 -3.86 4.64
CA TYR A 245 9.46 -4.20 5.68
C TYR A 245 9.80 -3.49 6.99
N HIS A 246 8.83 -2.82 7.59
CA HIS A 246 8.93 -2.19 8.89
C HIS A 246 7.61 -2.35 9.63
N ALA A 247 7.59 -3.12 10.71
CA ALA A 247 6.37 -3.40 11.44
C ALA A 247 6.58 -3.43 12.95
N LEU A 248 5.48 -3.25 13.68
CA LEU A 248 5.40 -3.29 15.13
C LEU A 248 4.43 -4.39 15.54
N LEU A 249 4.86 -5.30 16.41
CA LEU A 249 3.92 -6.13 17.15
C LEU A 249 3.42 -5.32 18.34
N VAL A 250 2.12 -5.13 18.44
CA VAL A 250 1.50 -4.31 19.48
C VAL A 250 0.43 -5.08 20.22
N THR A 251 0.03 -4.54 21.36
CA THR A 251 -1.14 -5.02 22.10
C THR A 251 -1.99 -3.84 22.56
N LEU A 252 -3.31 -4.00 22.51
CA LEU A 252 -4.27 -3.01 22.98
C LEU A 252 -5.27 -3.64 23.96
N PRO A 253 -5.76 -2.87 24.95
CA PRO A 253 -6.87 -3.29 25.78
C PRO A 253 -8.10 -3.61 24.95
N ARG A 254 -8.87 -4.61 25.37
CA ARG A 254 -10.08 -5.09 24.70
C ARG A 254 -11.05 -3.96 24.28
N LYS A 255 -11.30 -2.99 25.17
CA LYS A 255 -12.18 -1.83 24.90
C LYS A 255 -11.72 -1.00 23.68
N GLN A 256 -10.42 -0.92 23.46
CA GLN A 256 -9.88 -0.22 22.29
C GLN A 256 -10.04 -1.03 21.01
N ILE A 257 -9.93 -2.35 21.10
CA ILE A 257 -10.22 -3.26 19.99
C ILE A 257 -11.70 -3.18 19.60
N GLU A 258 -12.62 -3.14 20.58
CA GLU A 258 -14.04 -2.89 20.33
C GLU A 258 -14.28 -1.55 19.62
N SER A 259 -13.50 -0.52 19.98
CA SER A 259 -13.59 0.79 19.31
C SER A 259 -13.06 0.74 17.87
N LEU A 260 -11.99 -0.02 17.62
CA LEU A 260 -11.45 -0.27 16.28
C LEU A 260 -12.43 -1.09 15.42
N VAL A 261 -13.15 -2.06 15.99
CA VAL A 261 -14.14 -2.84 15.23
C VAL A 261 -15.37 -2.01 14.88
N ASN A 262 -15.88 -1.23 15.83
CA ASN A 262 -17.17 -0.56 15.68
C ASN A 262 -17.06 0.84 15.06
N ASN A 263 -15.97 1.57 15.32
CA ASN A 263 -15.85 2.99 15.04
C ASN A 263 -14.42 3.38 14.61
N TYR A 264 -13.74 2.56 13.80
CA TYR A 264 -12.33 2.77 13.44
C TYR A 264 -12.04 4.18 12.93
N GLU A 265 -12.96 4.80 12.19
CA GLU A 265 -12.80 6.15 11.65
C GLU A 265 -12.57 7.20 12.74
N GLN A 266 -13.07 6.97 13.96
CA GLN A 266 -12.96 7.89 15.10
C GLN A 266 -11.71 7.63 15.96
N VAL A 267 -11.04 6.49 15.76
CA VAL A 267 -9.87 6.10 16.53
C VAL A 267 -8.64 6.83 15.98
N ALA A 268 -7.93 7.59 16.82
CA ALA A 268 -6.79 8.41 16.38
C ALA A 268 -5.68 7.58 15.72
N LEU A 269 -5.43 6.36 16.20
CA LEU A 269 -4.42 5.44 15.65
C LEU A 269 -4.65 5.13 14.16
N THR A 270 -5.89 5.01 13.70
CA THR A 270 -6.21 4.67 12.29
C THR A 270 -5.97 5.85 11.33
N ARG A 271 -5.71 7.04 11.89
CA ARG A 271 -5.44 8.28 11.15
C ARG A 271 -3.96 8.64 11.11
N VAL A 272 -3.08 7.80 11.69
CA VAL A 272 -1.64 8.01 11.66
C VAL A 272 -1.10 7.74 10.26
N ASP A 273 -0.45 8.74 9.67
CA ASP A 273 0.00 8.71 8.27
C ASP A 273 1.08 7.65 8.01
N ASP A 274 1.91 7.35 9.00
CA ASP A 274 2.98 6.34 8.90
C ASP A 274 2.49 4.90 8.84
N ILE A 275 1.24 4.63 9.24
CA ILE A 275 0.67 3.28 9.23
C ILE A 275 0.21 2.93 7.82
N MET A 276 0.77 1.86 7.27
CA MET A 276 0.35 1.27 6.01
C MET A 276 -0.81 0.31 6.24
N PHE A 277 -0.65 -0.67 7.14
CA PHE A 277 -1.66 -1.68 7.41
C PHE A 277 -1.72 -2.09 8.88
N PHE A 278 -2.92 -2.46 9.33
CA PHE A 278 -3.14 -3.26 10.53
C PHE A 278 -3.23 -4.72 10.12
N ARG A 279 -2.50 -5.64 10.74
CA ARG A 279 -2.45 -7.05 10.34
C ARG A 279 -2.81 -7.98 11.50
N PRO A 280 -3.57 -9.06 11.26
CA PRO A 280 -3.78 -10.09 12.27
C PRO A 280 -2.46 -10.80 12.57
N VAL A 281 -2.27 -11.24 13.81
CA VAL A 281 -1.14 -12.09 14.17
C VAL A 281 -1.59 -13.55 14.16
N GLY A 282 -1.02 -14.33 13.26
CA GLY A 282 -1.27 -15.75 13.13
C GLY A 282 -0.05 -16.55 13.57
N GLN A 283 -0.03 -17.04 14.81
CA GLN A 283 0.78 -18.20 15.14
C GLN A 283 -0.06 -19.18 15.94
N ILE A 284 -0.26 -20.34 15.33
CA ILE A 284 -0.75 -21.52 16.01
C ILE A 284 0.49 -22.34 16.35
N ALA A 285 0.85 -22.35 17.63
CA ALA A 285 1.80 -23.30 18.18
C ALA A 285 0.99 -24.38 18.91
N PHE A 286 1.08 -25.63 18.44
CA PHE A 286 0.58 -26.77 19.17
C PHE A 286 1.76 -27.68 19.54
N PRO A 287 1.76 -28.30 20.73
CA PRO A 287 2.68 -29.38 21.04
C PRO A 287 2.44 -30.54 20.06
N PHE A 288 3.33 -30.71 19.09
CA PHE A 288 3.28 -31.88 18.21
C PHE A 288 4.00 -33.04 18.90
N HIS A 289 3.23 -33.95 19.50
CA HIS A 289 3.75 -35.25 19.90
C HIS A 289 3.78 -36.17 18.68
N LEU A 290 4.98 -36.48 18.18
CA LEU A 290 5.16 -37.64 17.31
C LEU A 290 4.71 -38.86 18.13
N PRO A 291 3.71 -39.65 17.68
CA PRO A 291 3.50 -40.96 18.27
C PRO A 291 4.78 -41.77 18.04
N ASP A 292 5.29 -42.40 19.10
CA ASP A 292 6.36 -43.41 18.99
C ASP A 292 5.83 -44.53 18.09
N THR A 293 6.09 -44.42 16.80
CA THR A 293 5.70 -45.41 15.81
C THR A 293 6.89 -45.62 14.90
N ASP A 294 7.19 -46.90 14.70
CA ASP A 294 8.39 -47.43 14.09
C ASP A 294 8.78 -46.71 12.80
N GLN A 295 10.10 -46.67 12.56
CA GLN A 295 10.75 -46.08 11.40
C GLN A 295 10.12 -46.53 10.06
N GLU A 296 9.05 -45.87 9.61
CA GLU A 296 8.70 -45.87 8.20
C GLU A 296 9.64 -44.91 7.48
N THR A 297 10.62 -45.50 6.81
CA THR A 297 11.50 -44.84 5.85
C THR A 297 10.66 -44.04 4.86
N ILE A 298 10.74 -42.71 4.93
CA ILE A 298 10.26 -41.82 3.88
C ILE A 298 11.03 -42.19 2.60
N PRO A 299 10.37 -42.60 1.50
CA PRO A 299 11.08 -42.92 0.27
C PRO A 299 11.79 -41.66 -0.24
N MET A 300 13.12 -41.72 -0.33
CA MET A 300 13.90 -40.70 -1.01
C MET A 300 13.42 -40.56 -2.45
N ILE A 301 12.95 -39.37 -2.81
CA ILE A 301 12.73 -39.00 -4.20
C ILE A 301 14.10 -39.02 -4.89
N PRO A 302 14.31 -39.81 -5.95
CA PRO A 302 15.61 -39.91 -6.59
C PRO A 302 15.99 -38.56 -7.21
N HIS A 303 17.16 -38.07 -6.82
CA HIS A 303 17.79 -36.89 -7.39
C HIS A 303 18.16 -37.19 -8.84
N LYS A 304 17.43 -36.64 -9.81
CA LYS A 304 17.90 -36.60 -11.21
C LYS A 304 18.95 -35.51 -11.32
N THR A 305 20.22 -35.91 -11.42
CA THR A 305 21.31 -35.01 -11.82
C THR A 305 21.08 -34.59 -13.27
N PRO A 306 21.11 -33.30 -13.62
CA PRO A 306 20.98 -32.88 -15.01
C PRO A 306 22.22 -33.31 -15.80
N GLU A 307 22.02 -34.02 -16.90
CA GLU A 307 23.08 -34.27 -17.89
C GLU A 307 23.45 -32.95 -18.56
N ILE A 308 24.69 -32.51 -18.35
CA ILE A 308 25.30 -31.43 -19.10
C ILE A 308 25.85 -32.05 -20.39
N THR A 309 25.12 -31.90 -21.49
CA THR A 309 25.64 -32.27 -22.81
C THR A 309 26.68 -31.23 -23.23
N SER A 310 27.95 -31.65 -23.23
CA SER A 310 29.06 -30.89 -23.82
C SER A 310 28.81 -30.68 -25.31
N ILE A 311 28.69 -29.43 -25.73
CA ILE A 311 28.70 -29.04 -27.13
C ILE A 311 30.17 -29.00 -27.56
N ALA A 312 30.54 -29.86 -28.50
CA ALA A 312 31.73 -29.72 -29.33
C ALA A 312 31.32 -29.11 -30.67
#